data_AF-A0A7J8FNA9-F1
#
_entry.id   AF-A0A7J8FNA9-F1
#
_cell.length_a   1.000
_cell.length_b   1.000
_cell.length_c   1.000
_cell.angle_alpha   90.00
_cell.angle_beta   90.00
_cell.angle_gamma   90.00
#
_symmetry.space_group_name_H-M   'P 1'
#
loop_
_entity.id
_entity.type
_entity.pdbx_description
1 polymer ?
#
loop_
_entity_poly.entity_id
_entity_poly.type
_entity_poly.pdbx_seq_one_letter_code
_entity_poly.pdbx_strand_id
1 'polypeptide(L)'
;MAAGPREPGWRPAAGARFFCTVGRGLEPFLMQEVRARLEATQIEYISGKVFFTTSSDLNVLKTLKSAERLFLLIKKQFPFNVSSVSKGKMFSEMQTLINDDPESWLNAISIWKSLLELDAEKEKLSQQDTNTLKRKLGENDTIIAKKLKTEQMQATQEIGECPLEKQIEETLEQGNFLPKRETFEEEFQNGIAKAVDTHNQNGLTFRVSCRCSGTITKTFTAQEVGRIMGIALMKQFGWKADLRNPNLEIFIHLNDMYSVVGIPVFRVPLASRAYIKTAGLRSTIAWAMASVAEIKAPSGSD
;
A
#
# COMPACT_ATOMS: atom_id res chain seq x y z
N MET A 1 13.49 49.28 -24.37
CA MET A 1 12.92 48.72 -23.13
C MET A 1 12.88 47.21 -23.27
N ALA A 2 13.64 46.51 -22.44
CA ALA A 2 13.76 45.05 -22.48
C ALA A 2 12.53 44.40 -21.84
N ALA A 3 11.86 43.51 -22.56
CA ALA A 3 10.85 42.62 -21.99
C ALA A 3 11.57 41.37 -21.46
N GLY A 4 11.53 41.18 -20.14
CA GLY A 4 12.18 40.06 -19.45
C GLY A 4 11.55 38.71 -19.80
N PRO A 5 12.29 37.59 -19.62
CA PRO A 5 11.76 36.26 -19.87
C PRO A 5 10.69 35.92 -18.83
N ARG A 6 9.51 35.49 -19.30
CA ARG A 6 8.48 34.89 -18.45
C ARG A 6 9.01 33.55 -17.96
N GLU A 7 9.10 33.39 -16.64
CA GLU A 7 9.43 32.12 -16.00
C GLU A 7 8.40 31.05 -16.39
N PRO A 8 8.81 29.82 -16.73
CA PRO A 8 7.89 28.72 -16.93
C PRO A 8 7.36 28.26 -15.57
N GLY A 9 6.10 28.61 -15.29
CA GLY A 9 5.35 28.10 -14.16
C GLY A 9 5.32 26.56 -14.17
N TRP A 10 5.69 25.99 -13.03
CA TRP A 10 5.67 24.56 -12.73
C TRP A 10 4.28 23.99 -12.99
N ARG A 11 4.14 23.15 -14.03
CA ARG A 11 2.95 22.32 -14.26
C ARG A 11 3.39 20.85 -14.20
N PRO A 12 2.92 20.03 -13.25
CA PRO A 12 2.95 18.59 -13.45
C PRO A 12 1.84 18.26 -14.47
N ALA A 13 2.20 18.17 -15.74
CA ALA A 13 1.29 17.84 -16.85
C ALA A 13 0.99 16.32 -16.96
N ALA A 14 1.28 15.53 -15.93
CA ALA A 14 1.04 14.10 -15.90
C ALA A 14 0.37 13.73 -14.57
N GLY A 15 -0.81 13.11 -14.62
CA GLY A 15 -1.53 12.65 -13.43
C GLY A 15 -0.69 11.72 -12.55
N ALA A 16 -1.12 11.52 -11.31
CA ALA A 16 -0.45 10.60 -10.41
C ALA A 16 -0.69 9.14 -10.83
N ARG A 17 0.32 8.29 -10.63
CA ARG A 17 0.23 6.86 -10.95
C ARG A 17 -0.16 6.07 -9.71
N PHE A 18 -1.19 5.26 -9.86
CA PHE A 18 -1.75 4.45 -8.78
C PHE A 18 -1.71 2.98 -9.15
N PHE A 19 -1.88 2.14 -8.13
CA PHE A 19 -2.30 0.77 -8.35
C PHE A 19 -3.29 0.32 -7.29
N CYS A 20 -4.12 -0.63 -7.68
CA CYS A 20 -5.07 -1.29 -6.80
C CYS A 20 -4.74 -2.77 -6.68
N THR A 21 -4.89 -3.32 -5.47
CA THR A 21 -5.04 -4.77 -5.33
C THR A 21 -6.46 -5.19 -5.68
N VAL A 22 -6.60 -6.36 -6.27
CA VAL A 22 -7.87 -6.92 -6.75
C VAL A 22 -7.84 -8.44 -6.62
N GLY A 23 -9.00 -9.07 -6.45
CA GLY A 23 -9.10 -10.53 -6.49
C GLY A 23 -8.63 -11.07 -7.84
N ARG A 24 -7.91 -12.20 -7.85
CA ARG A 24 -7.43 -12.81 -9.10
C ARG A 24 -8.62 -13.13 -10.02
N GLY A 25 -8.51 -12.76 -11.28
CA GLY A 25 -9.57 -12.90 -12.28
C GLY A 25 -10.54 -11.71 -12.34
N LEU A 26 -10.48 -10.77 -11.37
CA LEU A 26 -11.33 -9.59 -11.34
C LEU A 26 -10.65 -8.33 -11.93
N GLU A 27 -9.41 -8.45 -12.40
CA GLU A 27 -8.64 -7.35 -12.99
C GLU A 27 -9.38 -6.65 -14.15
N PRO A 28 -10.02 -7.37 -15.10
CA PRO A 28 -10.73 -6.73 -16.21
C PRO A 28 -11.88 -5.81 -15.77
N PHE A 29 -12.62 -6.19 -14.73
CA PHE A 29 -13.71 -5.36 -14.17
C PHE A 29 -13.17 -4.05 -13.61
N LEU A 30 -12.06 -4.11 -12.88
CA LEU A 30 -11.42 -2.92 -12.37
C LEU A 30 -10.83 -2.06 -13.49
N MET A 31 -10.22 -2.65 -14.52
CA MET A 31 -9.71 -1.89 -15.67
C MET A 31 -10.83 -1.12 -16.39
N GLN A 32 -11.99 -1.75 -16.57
CA GLN A 32 -13.17 -1.09 -17.14
C GLN A 32 -13.67 0.03 -16.23
N GLU A 33 -13.76 -0.22 -14.92
CA GLU A 33 -14.23 0.75 -13.95
C GLU A 33 -13.33 1.99 -13.87
N VAL A 34 -11.99 1.83 -13.81
CA VAL A 34 -11.06 2.97 -13.75
C VAL A 34 -11.05 3.75 -15.06
N ARG A 35 -11.21 3.08 -16.21
CA ARG A 35 -11.32 3.76 -17.51
C ARG A 35 -12.59 4.61 -17.58
N ALA A 36 -13.72 4.05 -17.14
CA ALA A 36 -15.02 4.70 -17.23
C ALA A 36 -15.22 5.80 -16.18
N ARG A 37 -14.71 5.61 -14.95
CA ARG A 37 -14.99 6.52 -13.82
C ARG A 37 -13.90 7.53 -13.54
N LEU A 38 -12.65 7.21 -13.87
CA LEU A 38 -11.49 8.03 -13.53
C LEU A 38 -10.77 8.58 -14.77
N GLU A 39 -11.33 8.33 -15.95
CA GLU A 39 -10.70 8.66 -17.25
C GLU A 39 -9.24 8.19 -17.29
N ALA A 40 -8.98 7.03 -16.67
CA ALA A 40 -7.63 6.63 -16.38
C ALA A 40 -6.87 6.26 -17.66
N THR A 41 -5.60 6.65 -17.71
CA THR A 41 -4.68 6.37 -18.82
C THR A 41 -3.58 5.39 -18.36
N GLN A 42 -2.78 4.87 -19.30
CA GLN A 42 -1.69 3.93 -19.01
C GLN A 42 -2.13 2.73 -18.14
N ILE A 43 -3.31 2.19 -18.44
CA ILE A 43 -3.89 1.08 -17.68
C ILE A 43 -3.18 -0.21 -18.07
N GLU A 44 -2.59 -0.86 -17.08
CA GLU A 44 -1.95 -2.17 -17.21
C GLU A 44 -2.33 -3.03 -16.01
N TYR A 45 -2.31 -4.35 -16.18
CA TYR A 45 -2.58 -5.25 -15.08
C TYR A 45 -1.59 -6.40 -15.05
N ILE A 46 -1.53 -6.99 -13.88
CA ILE A 46 -0.77 -8.19 -13.51
C ILE A 46 -1.69 -8.98 -12.60
N SER A 47 -1.41 -10.28 -12.39
CA SER A 47 -2.27 -11.08 -11.51
C SER A 47 -2.42 -10.43 -10.12
N GLY A 48 -3.67 -10.10 -9.79
CA GLY A 48 -4.11 -9.46 -8.54
C GLY A 48 -3.81 -7.96 -8.40
N LYS A 49 -3.33 -7.25 -9.43
CA LYS A 49 -3.19 -5.77 -9.39
C LYS A 49 -3.47 -5.10 -10.73
N VAL A 50 -4.04 -3.90 -10.66
CA VAL A 50 -4.22 -3.00 -11.80
C VAL A 50 -3.48 -1.70 -11.52
N PHE A 51 -2.64 -1.26 -12.44
CA PHE A 51 -1.97 0.04 -12.42
C PHE A 51 -2.63 0.98 -13.42
N PHE A 52 -2.66 2.25 -13.09
CA PHE A 52 -3.26 3.28 -13.93
C PHE A 52 -2.78 4.67 -13.52
N THR A 53 -2.89 5.62 -14.44
CA THR A 53 -2.58 7.04 -14.22
C THR A 53 -3.86 7.84 -14.28
N THR A 54 -4.11 8.71 -13.31
CA THR A 54 -5.30 9.59 -13.29
C THR A 54 -5.01 10.90 -12.56
N SER A 55 -5.74 11.95 -12.92
CA SER A 55 -5.82 13.23 -12.20
C SER A 55 -7.12 13.38 -11.42
N SER A 56 -7.90 12.29 -11.27
CA SER A 56 -9.18 12.31 -10.54
C SER A 56 -8.99 12.56 -9.05
N ASP A 57 -9.98 13.23 -8.45
CA ASP A 57 -10.02 13.48 -7.02
C ASP A 57 -10.10 12.19 -6.18
N LEU A 58 -9.61 12.26 -4.94
CA LEU A 58 -9.70 11.18 -3.94
C LEU A 58 -11.13 10.70 -3.71
N ASN A 59 -12.11 11.60 -3.78
CA ASN A 59 -13.52 11.24 -3.59
C ASN A 59 -13.99 10.26 -4.66
N VAL A 60 -13.58 10.48 -5.92
CA VAL A 60 -13.93 9.60 -7.04
C VAL A 60 -13.18 8.28 -6.91
N LEU A 61 -11.88 8.32 -6.54
CA LEU A 61 -11.06 7.14 -6.26
C LEU A 61 -11.67 6.26 -5.15
N LYS A 62 -12.24 6.86 -4.10
CA LYS A 62 -12.90 6.17 -2.99
C LYS A 62 -14.17 5.43 -3.44
N THR A 63 -14.77 5.82 -4.56
CA THR A 63 -15.99 5.17 -5.09
C THR A 63 -15.74 3.88 -5.86
N LEU A 64 -14.49 3.52 -6.16
CA LEU A 64 -14.16 2.29 -6.91
C LEU A 64 -14.65 1.04 -6.17
N LYS A 65 -15.52 0.25 -6.80
CA LYS A 65 -16.18 -0.91 -6.19
C LYS A 65 -15.48 -2.23 -6.48
N SER A 66 -14.71 -2.32 -7.57
CA SER A 66 -13.97 -3.53 -7.95
C SER A 66 -12.58 -3.61 -7.29
N ALA A 67 -12.10 -2.52 -6.71
CA ALA A 67 -10.79 -2.43 -6.08
C ALA A 67 -10.82 -2.84 -4.60
N GLU A 68 -9.78 -3.54 -4.15
CA GLU A 68 -9.64 -3.91 -2.73
C GLU A 68 -8.91 -2.85 -1.91
N ARG A 69 -7.69 -2.50 -2.30
CA ARG A 69 -6.88 -1.45 -1.67
C ARG A 69 -6.22 -0.61 -2.74
N LEU A 70 -6.20 0.70 -2.53
CA LEU A 70 -5.59 1.68 -3.42
C LEU A 70 -4.24 2.14 -2.85
N PHE A 71 -3.25 2.24 -3.72
CA PHE A 71 -1.90 2.68 -3.42
C PHE A 71 -1.45 3.72 -4.44
N LEU A 72 -0.73 4.74 -3.97
CA LEU A 72 0.08 5.62 -4.80
C LEU A 72 1.35 4.85 -5.18
N LEU A 73 1.64 4.74 -6.48
CA LEU A 73 2.81 4.03 -6.96
C LEU A 73 4.06 4.91 -6.77
N ILE A 74 5.07 4.38 -6.10
CA ILE A 74 6.39 5.00 -6.04
C ILE A 74 7.25 4.43 -7.16
N LYS A 75 7.37 3.10 -7.22
CA LYS A 75 8.26 2.42 -8.16
C LYS A 75 7.72 1.06 -8.54
N LYS A 76 7.86 0.73 -9.82
CA LYS A 76 7.58 -0.60 -10.39
C LYS A 76 8.78 -0.97 -11.25
N GLN A 77 9.39 -2.12 -10.98
CA GLN A 77 10.54 -2.63 -11.73
C GLN A 77 10.44 -4.14 -11.95
N PHE A 78 11.33 -4.65 -12.80
CA PHE A 78 11.51 -6.08 -13.04
C PHE A 78 11.93 -6.81 -11.75
N PRO A 79 11.62 -8.13 -11.66
CA PRO A 79 11.90 -8.92 -10.48
C PRO A 79 13.41 -9.06 -10.25
N PHE A 80 13.80 -9.29 -9.00
CA PHE A 80 15.18 -9.62 -8.68
C PHE A 80 15.53 -10.99 -9.25
N ASN A 81 16.75 -11.16 -9.79
CA ASN A 81 17.16 -12.43 -10.36
C ASN A 81 17.58 -13.40 -9.23
N VAL A 82 16.64 -14.21 -8.73
CA VAL A 82 16.85 -15.06 -7.55
C VAL A 82 17.68 -16.32 -7.85
N SER A 83 17.64 -16.85 -9.09
CA SER A 83 18.19 -18.17 -9.41
C SER A 83 19.69 -18.18 -9.67
N SER A 84 20.31 -17.04 -9.96
CA SER A 84 21.74 -16.95 -10.33
C SER A 84 22.58 -16.07 -9.41
N VAL A 85 22.02 -15.60 -8.28
CA VAL A 85 22.58 -14.49 -7.51
C VAL A 85 22.70 -14.87 -6.02
N SER A 86 23.83 -14.52 -5.39
CA SER A 86 24.05 -14.76 -3.96
C SER A 86 23.11 -13.90 -3.10
N LYS A 87 22.79 -14.37 -1.88
CA LYS A 87 21.96 -13.62 -0.92
C LYS A 87 22.45 -12.17 -0.71
N GLY A 88 23.77 -11.96 -0.72
CA GLY A 88 24.38 -10.62 -0.59
C GLY A 88 24.14 -9.69 -1.78
N LYS A 89 24.17 -10.21 -3.02
CA LYS A 89 23.86 -9.40 -4.21
C LYS A 89 22.37 -9.03 -4.26
N MET A 90 21.48 -9.94 -3.88
CA MET A 90 20.05 -9.60 -3.74
C MET A 90 19.80 -8.54 -2.66
N PHE A 91 20.53 -8.60 -1.54
CA PHE A 91 20.48 -7.55 -0.54
C PHE A 91 20.89 -6.19 -1.13
N SER A 92 21.97 -6.13 -1.92
CA SER A 92 22.35 -4.88 -2.58
C SER A 92 21.29 -4.38 -3.56
N GLU A 93 20.65 -5.27 -4.34
CA GLU A 93 19.56 -4.89 -5.26
C GLU A 93 18.32 -4.38 -4.51
N MET A 94 18.03 -4.90 -3.32
CA MET A 94 16.97 -4.35 -2.47
C MET A 94 17.32 -2.95 -1.95
N GLN A 95 18.57 -2.69 -1.63
CA GLN A 95 19.01 -1.35 -1.22
C GLN A 95 18.96 -0.36 -2.39
N THR A 96 19.35 -0.79 -3.60
CA THR A 96 19.32 0.05 -4.80
C THR A 96 17.88 0.43 -5.19
N LEU A 97 16.90 -0.46 -4.93
CA LEU A 97 15.48 -0.14 -5.12
C LEU A 97 15.06 1.16 -4.39
N ILE A 98 15.66 1.48 -3.24
CA ILE A 98 15.46 2.74 -2.52
C ILE A 98 16.44 3.83 -2.96
N ASN A 99 17.73 3.48 -3.06
CA ASN A 99 18.80 4.46 -3.20
C ASN A 99 18.96 5.04 -4.60
N ASP A 100 18.56 4.31 -5.65
CA ASP A 100 18.83 4.71 -7.04
C ASP A 100 18.03 5.93 -7.50
N ASP A 101 16.88 6.18 -6.87
CA ASP A 101 15.94 7.22 -7.31
C ASP A 101 15.22 7.86 -6.12
N PRO A 102 15.93 8.65 -5.28
CA PRO A 102 15.34 9.32 -4.14
C PRO A 102 14.32 10.39 -4.54
N GLU A 103 14.41 10.93 -5.75
CA GLU A 103 13.50 11.97 -6.23
C GLU A 103 12.08 11.44 -6.40
N SER A 104 11.91 10.24 -6.99
CA SER A 104 10.59 9.60 -7.09
C SER A 104 9.94 9.36 -5.73
N TRP A 105 10.73 9.00 -4.70
CA TRP A 105 10.23 8.85 -3.33
C TRP A 105 9.74 10.19 -2.76
N LEU A 106 10.55 11.24 -2.88
CA LEU A 106 10.19 12.57 -2.37
C LEU A 106 8.96 13.14 -3.09
N ASN A 107 8.88 12.96 -4.41
CA ASN A 107 7.72 13.36 -5.21
C ASN A 107 6.46 12.60 -4.77
N ALA A 108 6.54 11.27 -4.65
CA ALA A 108 5.41 10.46 -4.19
C ALA A 108 4.95 10.84 -2.77
N ILE A 109 5.87 11.18 -1.87
CA ILE A 109 5.54 11.65 -0.52
C ILE A 109 4.87 13.02 -0.57
N SER A 110 5.35 13.93 -1.42
CA SER A 110 4.73 15.24 -1.62
C SER A 110 3.28 15.10 -2.09
N ILE A 111 3.05 14.26 -3.11
CA ILE A 111 1.72 13.92 -3.61
C ILE A 111 0.88 13.31 -2.50
N TRP A 112 1.39 12.32 -1.78
CA TRP A 112 0.67 11.66 -0.69
C TRP A 112 0.28 12.64 0.44
N LYS A 113 1.16 13.56 0.83
CA LYS A 113 0.84 14.59 1.82
C LYS A 113 -0.27 15.52 1.35
N SER A 114 -0.20 15.98 0.11
CA SER A 114 -1.25 16.79 -0.50
C SER A 114 -2.60 16.05 -0.53
N LEU A 115 -2.58 14.74 -0.82
CA LEU A 115 -3.76 13.89 -0.76
C LEU A 115 -4.34 13.80 0.67
N LEU A 116 -3.50 13.68 1.70
CA LEU A 116 -3.95 13.65 3.10
C LEU A 116 -4.54 14.97 3.57
N GLU A 117 -3.91 16.09 3.22
CA GLU A 117 -4.39 17.44 3.59
C GLU A 117 -5.79 17.69 3.02
N LEU A 118 -6.02 17.30 1.76
CA LEU A 118 -7.33 17.40 1.10
C LEU A 118 -8.41 16.55 1.78
N ASP A 119 -8.06 15.36 2.29
CA ASP A 119 -9.01 14.51 3.02
C ASP A 119 -9.36 15.14 4.39
N ALA A 120 -8.36 15.66 5.10
CA ALA A 120 -8.53 16.29 6.41
C ALA A 120 -9.32 17.61 6.37
N GLU A 121 -9.10 18.46 5.36
CA GLU A 121 -9.87 19.69 5.16
C GLU A 121 -11.35 19.38 4.87
N LYS A 122 -11.61 18.35 4.06
CA LYS A 122 -12.98 17.93 3.73
C LYS A 122 -13.70 17.25 4.88
N GLU A 123 -13.00 16.47 5.71
CA GLU A 123 -13.60 15.94 6.95
C GLU A 123 -14.06 17.08 7.87
N LYS A 124 -13.26 18.15 8.02
CA LYS A 124 -13.63 19.32 8.83
C LYS A 124 -14.86 20.05 8.28
N LEU A 125 -14.96 20.23 6.96
CA LEU A 125 -16.14 20.82 6.31
C LEU A 125 -17.39 19.94 6.51
N SER A 126 -17.28 18.63 6.35
CA SER A 126 -18.39 17.70 6.58
C SER A 126 -18.90 17.66 8.03
N GLN A 127 -18.01 17.90 9.00
CA GLN A 127 -18.38 18.00 10.41
C GLN A 127 -19.06 19.34 10.73
N GLN A 128 -18.71 20.41 10.02
CA GLN A 128 -19.38 21.71 10.13
C GLN A 128 -20.80 21.66 9.54
N ASP A 129 -20.99 20.96 8.42
CA ASP A 129 -22.30 20.77 7.77
C ASP A 129 -23.23 19.80 8.53
N THR A 130 -22.67 18.88 9.32
CA THR A 130 -23.48 17.99 10.19
C THR A 130 -23.84 18.63 11.53
N ASN A 131 -23.09 19.64 11.99
CA ASN A 131 -23.40 20.37 13.23
C ASN A 131 -24.63 21.28 13.12
N THR A 132 -25.05 21.66 11.91
CA THR A 132 -26.33 22.36 11.67
C THR A 132 -27.54 21.42 11.62
N LEU A 133 -27.32 20.11 11.42
CA LEU A 133 -28.40 19.11 11.27
C LEU A 133 -28.60 18.19 12.49
N LYS A 134 -27.80 18.34 13.55
CA LYS A 134 -27.86 17.52 14.78
C LYS A 134 -28.82 17.99 15.86
N ARG A 135 -29.83 18.81 15.55
CA ARG A 135 -30.99 19.00 16.45
C ARG A 135 -32.18 18.16 15.98
N LYS A 136 -32.03 16.83 16.02
CA LYS A 136 -33.04 15.81 16.38
C LYS A 136 -32.57 14.41 15.94
N LEU A 137 -32.28 13.58 16.94
CA LEU A 137 -32.48 12.12 17.04
C LEU A 137 -31.27 11.49 17.74
N GLY A 138 -31.47 11.25 19.04
CA GLY A 138 -30.48 10.63 19.92
C GLY A 138 -30.52 9.11 19.87
N GLU A 139 -29.48 8.54 20.48
CA GLU A 139 -29.22 7.13 20.78
C GLU A 139 -28.96 6.22 19.58
N ASN A 140 -27.67 5.99 19.28
CA ASN A 140 -27.11 4.70 18.82
C ASN A 140 -25.56 4.71 18.65
N ASP A 141 -24.85 5.79 18.99
CA ASP A 141 -23.40 5.91 18.72
C ASP A 141 -22.47 5.25 19.75
N THR A 142 -22.98 4.66 20.84
CA THR A 142 -22.14 4.18 21.94
C THR A 142 -21.54 2.77 21.74
N ILE A 143 -21.87 2.05 20.66
CA ILE A 143 -21.38 0.68 20.42
C ILE A 143 -20.17 0.63 19.47
N ILE A 144 -19.95 1.65 18.64
CA ILE A 144 -18.92 1.65 17.58
C ILE A 144 -17.49 1.76 18.14
N ALA A 145 -17.31 2.41 19.29
CA ALA A 145 -15.99 2.64 19.87
C ALA A 145 -15.30 1.38 20.43
N LYS A 146 -16.05 0.30 20.73
CA LYS A 146 -15.47 -0.95 21.29
C LYS A 146 -15.13 -2.01 20.24
N LYS A 147 -15.62 -1.91 19.00
CA LYS A 147 -15.32 -2.89 17.93
C LYS A 147 -14.04 -2.56 17.14
N LEU A 148 -13.67 -1.28 17.09
CA LEU A 148 -12.44 -0.78 16.43
C LEU A 148 -11.12 -1.29 17.03
N LYS A 149 -11.13 -1.82 18.26
CA LYS A 149 -9.95 -2.43 18.89
C LYS A 149 -9.79 -3.93 18.63
N THR A 150 -10.82 -4.62 18.13
CA THR A 150 -10.79 -6.10 18.02
C THR A 150 -10.43 -6.59 16.61
N GLU A 151 -10.60 -5.78 15.57
CA GLU A 151 -10.25 -6.17 14.19
C GLU A 151 -8.76 -5.92 13.83
N GLN A 152 -7.94 -5.53 14.80
CA GLN A 152 -6.52 -5.23 14.62
C GLN A 152 -5.60 -6.48 14.69
N MET A 153 -6.14 -7.67 14.99
CA MET A 153 -5.35 -8.91 15.13
C MET A 153 -5.69 -10.02 14.13
N GLN A 154 -6.77 -9.91 13.33
CA GLN A 154 -7.22 -11.01 12.47
C GLN A 154 -6.97 -10.81 10.97
N ALA A 155 -6.64 -9.60 10.50
CA ALA A 155 -6.44 -9.34 9.07
C ALA A 155 -5.07 -9.78 8.51
N THR A 156 -4.20 -10.41 9.31
CA THR A 156 -2.89 -10.94 8.87
C THR A 156 -2.94 -12.42 8.48
N GLN A 157 -4.08 -13.10 8.64
CA GLN A 157 -4.15 -14.56 8.51
C GLN A 157 -5.33 -15.00 7.65
N GLU A 158 -5.42 -14.51 6.40
CA GLU A 158 -6.43 -15.00 5.45
C GLU A 158 -6.02 -14.79 3.98
N ILE A 159 -4.86 -15.31 3.60
CA ILE A 159 -4.63 -15.75 2.20
C ILE A 159 -3.78 -17.02 2.27
N GLY A 160 -4.44 -18.17 2.32
CA GLY A 160 -3.78 -19.47 2.24
C GLY A 160 -4.78 -20.61 2.27
N GLU A 161 -5.16 -21.10 1.09
CA GLU A 161 -5.63 -22.48 0.94
C GLU A 161 -4.86 -23.12 -0.21
N CYS A 162 -4.17 -24.21 0.11
CA CYS A 162 -3.89 -25.31 -0.80
C CYS A 162 -3.92 -26.60 0.06
N PRO A 163 -4.70 -27.66 -0.26
CA PRO A 163 -4.86 -28.80 0.63
C PRO A 163 -3.80 -29.90 0.44
N LEU A 164 -3.32 -30.37 1.60
CA LEU A 164 -3.18 -31.76 2.06
C LEU A 164 -2.04 -32.70 1.57
N GLU A 165 -1.11 -32.93 2.52
CA GLU A 165 -0.53 -34.20 3.03
C GLU A 165 0.23 -35.19 2.12
N LYS A 166 1.45 -35.55 2.54
CA LYS A 166 1.65 -36.77 3.34
C LYS A 166 2.98 -36.78 4.12
N GLN A 167 2.88 -37.45 5.24
CA GLN A 167 3.83 -37.71 6.32
C GLN A 167 5.06 -38.47 5.80
N ILE A 168 6.24 -38.22 6.40
CA ILE A 168 7.17 -39.22 6.93
C ILE A 168 7.90 -38.54 8.11
N GLU A 169 7.86 -39.20 9.24
CA GLU A 169 8.52 -38.89 10.50
C GLU A 169 9.60 -39.97 10.67
N GLU A 170 10.88 -39.58 10.79
CA GLU A 170 11.94 -40.51 11.23
C GLU A 170 13.05 -39.75 12.02
N THR A 171 12.81 -39.76 13.32
CA THR A 171 13.62 -39.77 14.55
C THR A 171 15.14 -40.12 14.48
N LEU A 172 15.94 -39.32 15.23
CA LEU A 172 17.27 -39.56 15.88
C LEU A 172 18.52 -39.71 14.95
N GLU A 173 19.74 -39.17 15.17
CA GLU A 173 20.49 -38.67 16.33
C GLU A 173 21.67 -37.73 15.94
N GLN A 174 22.00 -36.83 16.88
CA GLN A 174 23.32 -36.33 17.29
C GLN A 174 24.29 -35.68 16.28
N GLY A 175 24.53 -34.38 16.52
CA GLY A 175 25.69 -33.65 16.01
C GLY A 175 25.73 -32.23 16.57
N ASN A 176 26.23 -32.09 17.80
CA ASN A 176 26.49 -30.82 18.50
C ASN A 176 27.22 -29.81 17.61
N PHE A 177 26.59 -28.69 17.25
CA PHE A 177 27.28 -27.42 17.03
C PHE A 177 26.33 -26.25 17.30
N LEU A 178 26.35 -25.75 18.54
CA LEU A 178 26.09 -24.34 18.80
C LEU A 178 27.28 -23.56 18.22
N PRO A 179 27.06 -22.44 17.52
CA PRO A 179 27.64 -21.23 18.09
C PRO A 179 26.77 -19.97 17.98
N LYS A 180 26.87 -19.18 19.05
CA LYS A 180 26.80 -17.72 19.14
C LYS A 180 25.57 -16.99 18.59
N ARG A 181 24.68 -16.72 19.54
CA ARG A 181 23.76 -15.59 19.57
C ARG A 181 24.52 -14.34 20.04
N GLU A 182 25.30 -13.73 19.15
CA GLU A 182 26.01 -12.44 19.29
C GLU A 182 26.53 -12.15 17.86
N THR A 183 26.09 -11.18 17.06
CA THR A 183 26.35 -9.73 17.19
C THR A 183 25.58 -9.05 16.04
N PHE A 184 24.31 -8.66 16.23
CA PHE A 184 23.55 -7.87 15.22
C PHE A 184 22.64 -6.80 15.84
N GLU A 185 22.59 -6.74 17.17
CA GLU A 185 21.89 -5.69 17.92
C GLU A 185 22.81 -4.49 18.20
N GLU A 186 24.14 -4.67 18.20
CA GLU A 186 25.11 -3.60 18.48
C GLU A 186 25.31 -2.60 17.33
N GLU A 187 24.99 -2.97 16.09
CA GLU A 187 25.01 -2.03 14.95
C GLU A 187 23.81 -1.06 14.95
N PHE A 188 22.80 -1.29 15.78
CA PHE A 188 21.61 -0.44 15.84
C PHE A 188 21.85 0.88 16.59
N GLN A 189 22.89 0.96 17.44
CA GLN A 189 23.15 2.16 18.26
C GLN A 189 24.34 3.01 17.78
N ASN A 190 25.31 2.43 17.07
CA ASN A 190 26.55 3.14 16.73
C ASN A 190 26.51 3.94 15.41
N GLY A 191 25.42 3.88 14.65
CA GLY A 191 25.28 4.57 13.36
C GLY A 191 24.58 5.93 13.38
N ILE A 192 24.00 6.35 14.52
CA ILE A 192 23.10 7.51 14.57
C ILE A 192 23.87 8.86 14.71
N ALA A 193 25.17 8.84 15.01
CA ALA A 193 25.88 10.04 15.45
C ALA A 193 26.56 10.89 14.35
N LYS A 194 26.49 10.55 13.05
CA LYS A 194 27.12 11.39 12.01
C LYS A 194 26.36 11.39 10.68
N ALA A 195 25.34 12.24 10.59
CA ALA A 195 24.91 12.94 9.37
C ALA A 195 23.78 13.91 9.74
N VAL A 196 24.13 15.07 10.31
CA VAL A 196 23.22 16.22 10.45
C VAL A 196 23.61 17.21 9.38
N ASP A 197 22.90 17.17 8.25
CA ASP A 197 22.33 18.32 7.55
C ASP A 197 21.91 17.92 6.13
N THR A 198 20.60 17.71 5.88
CA THR A 198 19.88 18.26 4.71
C THR A 198 18.37 17.92 4.76
N HIS A 199 17.53 18.94 4.57
CA HIS A 199 16.09 18.92 4.25
C HIS A 199 15.07 18.29 5.23
N ASN A 200 14.67 19.09 6.23
CA ASN A 200 13.31 19.31 6.76
C ASN A 200 12.24 18.19 6.69
N GLN A 201 12.60 16.93 6.98
CA GLN A 201 11.67 15.81 7.20
C GLN A 201 12.01 15.04 8.50
N ASN A 202 12.70 15.69 9.43
CA ASN A 202 13.31 15.09 10.63
C ASN A 202 12.33 14.55 11.70
N GLY A 203 11.02 14.51 11.41
CA GLY A 203 9.99 14.01 12.33
C GLY A 203 9.09 12.91 11.77
N LEU A 204 9.28 12.48 10.51
CA LEU A 204 8.40 11.50 9.90
C LEU A 204 8.64 10.09 10.48
N THR A 205 7.61 9.48 11.05
CA THR A 205 7.66 8.06 11.42
C THR A 205 7.07 7.18 10.33
N PHE A 206 7.65 6.00 10.12
CA PHE A 206 7.19 5.09 9.07
C PHE A 206 7.16 3.62 9.48
N ARG A 207 6.34 2.84 8.77
CA ARG A 207 6.32 1.38 8.82
C ARG A 207 6.40 0.80 7.42
N VAL A 208 7.18 -0.26 7.27
CA VAL A 208 7.23 -1.05 6.03
C VAL A 208 6.35 -2.28 6.18
N SER A 209 5.45 -2.48 5.22
CA SER A 209 4.68 -3.71 5.04
C SER A 209 5.17 -4.42 3.79
N CYS A 210 5.87 -5.54 3.98
CA CYS A 210 6.38 -6.35 2.88
C CYS A 210 5.50 -7.56 2.59
N ARG A 211 5.28 -7.82 1.31
CA ARG A 211 4.79 -9.09 0.79
C ARG A 211 5.85 -9.70 -0.11
N CYS A 212 6.10 -10.99 0.07
CA CYS A 212 7.01 -11.76 -0.77
C CYS A 212 6.23 -12.95 -1.34
N SER A 213 6.47 -13.30 -2.60
CA SER A 213 5.85 -14.47 -3.23
C SER A 213 6.74 -15.02 -4.33
N GLY A 214 6.73 -16.33 -4.54
CA GLY A 214 7.54 -16.97 -5.57
C GLY A 214 8.91 -17.40 -5.04
N THR A 215 9.92 -17.37 -5.90
CA THR A 215 11.28 -17.86 -5.62
C THR A 215 11.95 -17.06 -4.49
N ILE A 216 11.64 -15.77 -4.37
CA ILE A 216 12.21 -14.92 -3.32
C ILE A 216 11.90 -15.42 -1.90
N THR A 217 10.75 -16.06 -1.68
CA THR A 217 10.39 -16.59 -0.35
C THR A 217 11.24 -17.79 0.07
N LYS A 218 12.00 -18.39 -0.86
CA LYS A 218 12.97 -19.44 -0.57
C LYS A 218 14.26 -18.88 0.05
N THR A 219 14.54 -17.60 -0.15
CA THR A 219 15.80 -16.98 0.30
C THR A 219 15.59 -15.94 1.40
N PHE A 220 14.46 -15.23 1.36
CA PHE A 220 14.12 -14.18 2.34
C PHE A 220 12.70 -14.33 2.85
N THR A 221 12.55 -14.18 4.15
CA THR A 221 11.27 -13.94 4.79
C THR A 221 10.81 -12.50 4.53
N ALA A 222 9.50 -12.27 4.54
CA ALA A 222 8.95 -10.92 4.38
C ALA A 222 9.42 -9.96 5.49
N GLN A 223 9.70 -10.47 6.69
CA GLN A 223 10.24 -9.68 7.80
C GLN A 223 11.70 -9.27 7.56
N GLU A 224 12.55 -10.18 7.05
CA GLU A 224 13.92 -9.83 6.65
C GLU A 224 13.91 -8.74 5.58
N VAL A 225 13.08 -8.88 4.54
CA VAL A 225 12.93 -7.84 3.50
C VAL A 225 12.47 -6.52 4.13
N GLY A 226 11.47 -6.56 5.01
CA GLY A 226 10.99 -5.38 5.73
C GLY A 226 12.10 -4.67 6.53
N ARG A 227 12.96 -5.43 7.20
CA ARG A 227 14.12 -4.89 7.92
C ARG A 227 15.15 -4.28 6.96
N ILE A 228 15.50 -4.97 5.87
CA ILE A 228 16.47 -4.49 4.88
C ILE A 228 16.01 -3.15 4.29
N MET A 229 14.76 -3.12 3.81
CA MET A 229 14.16 -1.93 3.21
C MET A 229 13.99 -0.81 4.24
N GLY A 230 13.59 -1.14 5.47
CA GLY A 230 13.49 -0.19 6.57
C GLY A 230 14.82 0.48 6.89
N ILE A 231 15.91 -0.29 7.01
CA ILE A 231 17.26 0.25 7.24
C ILE A 231 17.69 1.16 6.08
N ALA A 232 17.43 0.76 4.84
CA ALA A 232 17.78 1.58 3.68
C ALA A 232 16.99 2.91 3.67
N LEU A 233 15.70 2.91 4.00
CA LEU A 233 14.90 4.14 4.12
C LEU A 233 15.40 5.05 5.25
N MET A 234 15.75 4.48 6.41
CA MET A 234 16.33 5.23 7.53
C MET A 234 17.65 5.90 7.13
N LYS A 235 18.52 5.18 6.41
CA LYS A 235 19.81 5.71 5.95
C LYS A 235 19.65 6.79 4.88
N GLN A 236 18.74 6.59 3.93
CA GLN A 236 18.57 7.49 2.79
C GLN A 236 17.83 8.78 3.15
N PHE A 237 16.79 8.69 3.99
CA PHE A 237 15.90 9.82 4.27
C PHE A 237 15.90 10.29 5.72
N GLY A 238 16.63 9.61 6.62
CA GLY A 238 16.68 9.98 8.04
C GLY A 238 15.37 9.76 8.80
N TRP A 239 14.40 9.01 8.24
CA TRP A 239 13.12 8.77 8.90
C TRP A 239 13.25 7.80 10.07
N LYS A 240 12.28 7.84 10.99
CA LYS A 240 12.25 6.97 12.17
C LYS A 240 11.25 5.82 11.98
N ALA A 241 11.68 4.58 12.21
CA ALA A 241 10.76 3.45 12.17
C ALA A 241 9.81 3.47 13.40
N ASP A 242 8.50 3.34 13.15
CA ASP A 242 7.47 3.13 14.17
C ASP A 242 6.49 2.06 13.69
N LEU A 243 6.49 0.89 14.33
CA LEU A 243 5.65 -0.24 13.94
C LEU A 243 4.23 -0.17 14.52
N ARG A 244 4.01 0.67 15.54
CA ARG A 244 2.74 0.75 16.28
C ARG A 244 1.85 1.86 15.74
N ASN A 245 2.40 3.07 15.59
CA ASN A 245 1.64 4.24 15.16
C ASN A 245 2.41 5.09 14.13
N PRO A 246 2.70 4.53 12.94
CA PRO A 246 3.43 5.26 11.90
C PRO A 246 2.61 6.44 11.36
N ASN A 247 3.29 7.52 10.98
CA ASN A 247 2.69 8.56 10.13
C ASN A 247 2.53 8.07 8.69
N LEU A 248 3.52 7.33 8.18
CA LEU A 248 3.58 6.84 6.81
C LEU A 248 3.67 5.32 6.76
N GLU A 249 2.79 4.68 6.00
CA GLU A 249 2.90 3.26 5.68
C GLU A 249 3.48 3.09 4.27
N ILE A 250 4.47 2.21 4.14
CA ILE A 250 5.10 1.89 2.84
C ILE A 250 4.82 0.42 2.55
N PHE A 251 4.18 0.16 1.43
CA PHE A 251 3.90 -1.18 0.95
C PHE A 251 4.92 -1.59 -0.10
N ILE A 252 5.50 -2.78 0.09
CA ILE A 252 6.46 -3.37 -0.84
C ILE A 252 6.00 -4.77 -1.18
N HIS A 253 5.88 -5.08 -2.47
CA HIS A 253 5.63 -6.44 -2.94
C HIS A 253 6.73 -6.87 -3.89
N LEU A 254 7.47 -7.88 -3.47
CA LEU A 254 8.48 -8.55 -4.27
C LEU A 254 7.94 -9.89 -4.77
N ASN A 255 7.99 -10.13 -6.07
CA ASN A 255 7.70 -11.43 -6.65
C ASN A 255 8.56 -11.75 -7.87
N ASP A 256 8.31 -12.91 -8.47
CA ASP A 256 9.08 -13.42 -9.61
C ASP A 256 8.78 -12.72 -10.94
N MET A 257 7.83 -11.78 -10.96
CA MET A 257 7.40 -11.06 -12.16
C MET A 257 7.66 -9.55 -12.08
N TYR A 258 7.72 -8.98 -10.89
CA TYR A 258 7.88 -7.56 -10.61
C TYR A 258 8.25 -7.30 -9.14
N SER A 259 8.84 -6.13 -8.92
CA SER A 259 8.97 -5.50 -7.61
C SER A 259 8.20 -4.19 -7.62
N VAL A 260 7.26 -4.03 -6.69
CA VAL A 260 6.38 -2.86 -6.60
C VAL A 260 6.48 -2.23 -5.23
N VAL A 261 6.58 -0.91 -5.21
CA VAL A 261 6.62 -0.07 -4.01
C VAL A 261 5.52 0.98 -4.12
N GLY A 262 4.76 1.17 -3.05
CA GLY A 262 3.74 2.22 -3.01
C GLY A 262 3.31 2.62 -1.60
N ILE A 263 2.53 3.68 -1.53
CA ILE A 263 1.96 4.22 -0.29
C ILE A 263 0.47 3.92 -0.28
N PRO A 264 -0.10 3.23 0.71
CA PRO A 264 -1.54 3.08 0.84
C PRO A 264 -2.20 4.47 0.92
N VAL A 265 -3.16 4.74 0.03
CA VAL A 265 -3.85 6.04 0.01
C VAL A 265 -4.84 6.14 1.17
N PHE A 266 -5.48 5.02 1.51
CA PHE A 266 -6.47 4.95 2.58
C PHE A 266 -6.04 3.95 3.66
N ARG A 267 -6.31 4.31 4.92
CA ARG A 267 -6.06 3.45 6.09
C ARG A 267 -6.89 2.15 6.02
N VAL A 268 -8.15 2.27 5.61
CA VAL A 268 -9.10 1.16 5.48
C VAL A 268 -9.20 0.75 4.00
N PRO A 269 -9.28 -0.56 3.65
CA PRO A 269 -9.52 -1.01 2.28
C PRO A 269 -10.74 -0.36 1.62
N LEU A 270 -10.67 -0.15 0.31
CA LEU A 270 -11.82 0.29 -0.50
C LEU A 270 -12.96 -0.74 -0.51
N ALA A 271 -12.62 -2.02 -0.40
CA ALA A 271 -13.62 -3.08 -0.29
C ALA A 271 -14.43 -3.02 1.02
N SER A 272 -13.89 -2.38 2.06
CA SER A 272 -14.59 -2.21 3.33
C SER A 272 -15.55 -1.02 3.22
N ARG A 273 -16.85 -1.32 3.29
CA ARG A 273 -17.91 -0.34 3.11
C ARG A 273 -18.75 -0.27 4.38
N ALA A 274 -18.95 0.94 4.90
CA ALA A 274 -19.67 1.15 6.17
C ALA A 274 -21.12 0.61 6.15
N TYR A 275 -21.74 0.50 4.97
CA TYR A 275 -23.08 -0.07 4.81
C TYR A 275 -23.12 -1.61 4.88
N ILE A 276 -21.97 -2.29 4.81
CA ILE A 276 -21.87 -3.74 4.95
C ILE A 276 -21.74 -4.07 6.43
N LYS A 277 -22.83 -4.54 7.03
CA LYS A 277 -22.91 -4.81 8.48
C LYS A 277 -22.66 -6.27 8.85
N THR A 278 -22.84 -7.18 7.89
CA THR A 278 -22.76 -8.63 8.11
C THR A 278 -21.68 -9.25 7.23
N ALA A 279 -21.03 -10.28 7.73
CA ALA A 279 -20.15 -11.12 6.91
C ALA A 279 -20.95 -11.80 5.81
N GLY A 280 -20.34 -11.97 4.64
CA GLY A 280 -20.98 -12.53 3.46
C GLY A 280 -20.03 -12.51 2.26
N LEU A 281 -20.59 -12.51 1.06
CA LEU A 281 -19.80 -12.41 -0.17
C LEU A 281 -18.97 -11.12 -0.18
N ARG A 282 -17.71 -11.22 -0.59
CA ARG A 282 -16.82 -10.06 -0.73
C ARG A 282 -17.46 -9.03 -1.65
N SER A 283 -17.50 -7.77 -1.22
CA SER A 283 -18.17 -6.67 -1.92
C SER A 283 -17.70 -6.48 -3.37
N THR A 284 -16.40 -6.68 -3.62
CA THR A 284 -15.80 -6.60 -4.95
C THR A 284 -16.31 -7.70 -5.89
N ILE A 285 -16.52 -8.92 -5.37
CA ILE A 285 -17.09 -10.04 -6.14
C ILE A 285 -18.57 -9.77 -6.42
N ALA A 286 -19.33 -9.35 -5.40
CA ALA A 286 -20.74 -9.01 -5.56
C ALA A 286 -20.95 -7.93 -6.64
N TRP A 287 -20.07 -6.92 -6.67
CA TRP A 287 -20.08 -5.89 -7.70
C TRP A 287 -19.76 -6.45 -9.10
N ALA A 288 -18.74 -7.31 -9.22
CA ALA A 288 -18.42 -7.95 -10.49
C ALA A 288 -19.60 -8.80 -11.00
N MET A 289 -20.22 -9.61 -10.14
CA MET A 289 -21.42 -10.39 -10.49
C MET A 289 -22.56 -9.50 -10.98
N ALA A 290 -22.85 -8.41 -10.27
CA ALA A 290 -23.90 -7.47 -10.66
C ALA A 290 -23.60 -6.79 -12.01
N SER A 291 -22.33 -6.53 -12.31
CA SER A 291 -21.93 -5.92 -13.59
C SER A 291 -22.13 -6.86 -14.80
N VAL A 292 -22.00 -8.17 -14.60
CA VAL A 292 -22.24 -9.18 -15.67
C VAL A 292 -23.72 -9.51 -15.80
N ALA A 293 -24.50 -9.35 -14.73
CA ALA A 293 -25.91 -9.72 -14.71
C ALA A 293 -26.83 -8.77 -15.50
N GLU A 294 -26.29 -7.73 -16.15
CA GLU A 294 -27.03 -6.75 -16.98
C GLU A 294 -28.31 -6.21 -16.32
N ILE A 295 -28.26 -5.99 -15.00
CA ILE A 295 -29.41 -5.56 -14.23
C ILE A 295 -29.82 -4.15 -14.70
N LYS A 296 -30.95 -4.07 -15.39
CA LYS A 296 -31.53 -2.79 -15.81
C LYS A 296 -32.18 -2.13 -14.60
N ALA A 297 -31.96 -0.82 -14.43
CA ALA A 297 -32.78 -0.05 -13.51
C ALA A 297 -34.26 -0.24 -13.93
N PRO A 298 -35.19 -0.37 -12.95
CA PRO A 298 -36.60 -0.40 -13.29
C PRO A 298 -36.89 0.87 -14.10
N SER A 299 -37.31 0.69 -15.35
CA SER A 299 -37.79 1.79 -16.18
C SER A 299 -38.92 2.44 -15.40
N GLY A 300 -38.69 3.67 -14.93
CA GLY A 300 -39.76 4.47 -14.35
C GLY A 300 -40.90 4.51 -15.36
N SER A 301 -42.07 4.03 -14.93
CA SER A 301 -43.31 4.33 -15.61
C SER A 301 -43.56 5.83 -15.45
N ASP A 302 -43.33 6.58 -16.52
CA ASP A 302 -43.89 7.92 -16.71
C ASP A 302 -45.43 7.88 -16.64
#